data_AF-A0A011RML8-F1
#
_entry.id   AF-A0A011RML8-F1
#
_cell.length_a   1.000
_cell.length_b   1.000
_cell.length_c   1.000
_cell.angle_alpha   90.00
_cell.angle_beta   90.00
_cell.angle_gamma   90.00
#
_symmetry.space_group_name_H-M   'P 1'
#
loop_
_entity.id
_entity.type
_entity.pdbx_description
1 polymer ?
#
loop_
_entity_poly.entity_id
_entity_poly.type
_entity_poly.pdbx_seq_one_letter_code
_entity_poly.pdbx_strand_id
1 'polypeptide(L)'
;MNEEQIAAVAKVLAKWNPLGTAAQEVPDLDGYRVEAADIIFGLKIRGRSVRAEQFVADVLNQAFDLSLDSKSCNPHAKEILAILQQKGS
;
A
#
# COMPACT_ATOMS: atom_id res chain seq x y z
N MET A 1 12.03 8.78 2.86
CA MET A 1 10.67 8.76 2.26
C MET A 1 10.13 10.17 2.41
N ASN A 2 9.58 10.78 1.36
CA ASN A 2 8.94 12.09 1.52
C ASN A 2 7.45 11.90 1.79
N GLU A 3 6.85 12.91 2.41
CA GLU A 3 5.44 12.94 2.78
C GLU A 3 4.52 12.82 1.55
N GLU A 4 4.93 13.41 0.42
CA GLU A 4 4.21 13.35 -0.85
C GLU A 4 4.04 11.91 -1.37
N GLN A 5 5.08 11.07 -1.28
CA GLN A 5 4.99 9.66 -1.67
C GLN A 5 4.03 8.88 -0.77
N ILE A 6 4.07 9.13 0.54
CA ILE A 6 3.15 8.49 1.50
C ILE A 6 1.72 8.88 1.16
N ALA A 7 1.44 10.18 1.02
CA ALA A 7 0.11 10.68 0.69
C ALA A 7 -0.40 10.13 -0.66
N ALA A 8 0.46 10.04 -1.67
CA ALA A 8 0.10 9.50 -2.98
C ALA A 8 -0.23 8.00 -2.90
N VAL A 9 0.58 7.19 -2.22
CA VAL A 9 0.32 5.75 -2.05
C VAL A 9 -0.91 5.51 -1.17
N ALA A 10 -1.06 6.24 -0.07
CA ALA A 10 -2.24 6.19 0.80
C ALA A 10 -3.51 6.50 0.01
N LYS A 11 -3.48 7.46 -0.92
CA LYS A 11 -4.62 7.76 -1.80
C LYS A 11 -4.98 6.60 -2.73
N VAL A 12 -4.00 5.85 -3.25
CA VAL A 12 -4.27 4.64 -4.04
C VAL A 12 -4.98 3.60 -3.17
N LEU A 13 -4.47 3.36 -1.96
CA LEU A 13 -5.06 2.41 -1.01
C LEU A 13 -6.46 2.83 -0.56
N ALA A 14 -6.68 4.12 -0.27
CA ALA A 14 -7.98 4.66 0.11
C ALA A 14 -9.00 4.58 -1.03
N LYS A 15 -8.58 4.82 -2.27
CA LYS A 15 -9.45 4.65 -3.45
C LYS A 15 -9.81 3.19 -3.70
N TRP A 16 -8.86 2.28 -3.48
CA TRP A 16 -9.11 0.84 -3.58
C TRP A 16 -10.02 0.34 -2.44
N ASN A 17 -9.80 0.85 -1.22
CA ASN A 17 -10.50 0.48 0.00
C ASN A 17 -10.56 -1.04 0.22
N PRO A 18 -9.42 -1.70 0.52
CA PRO A 18 -9.38 -3.14 0.78
C PRO A 18 -10.21 -3.58 1.99
N LEU A 19 -10.57 -2.65 2.90
CA LEU A 19 -11.44 -2.92 4.05
C LEU A 19 -12.93 -2.85 3.70
N GLY A 20 -13.30 -2.28 2.55
CA GLY A 20 -14.70 -2.07 2.19
C GLY A 20 -15.44 -1.23 3.25
N THR A 21 -16.59 -1.72 3.72
CA THR A 21 -17.38 -1.05 4.76
C THR A 21 -16.71 -1.08 6.14
N ALA A 22 -15.85 -2.07 6.41
CA ALA A 22 -15.16 -2.21 7.69
C ALA A 22 -14.17 -1.05 7.96
N ALA A 23 -13.83 -0.26 6.94
CA ALA A 23 -13.01 0.95 7.11
C ALA A 23 -13.63 1.94 8.13
N GLN A 24 -14.96 1.97 8.26
CA GLN A 24 -15.66 2.84 9.22
C GLN A 24 -15.53 2.37 10.67
N GLU A 25 -15.13 1.12 10.87
CA GLU A 25 -15.04 0.46 12.17
C GLU A 25 -13.61 0.45 12.73
N VAL A 26 -12.62 0.87 11.95
CA VAL A 26 -11.22 0.99 12.37
C VAL A 26 -11.00 2.40 12.93
N PRO A 27 -10.92 2.58 14.27
CA PRO A 27 -10.96 3.92 14.88
C PRO A 27 -9.78 4.80 14.49
N ASP A 28 -8.62 4.18 14.26
CA ASP A 28 -7.35 4.85 13.98
C ASP A 28 -6.93 4.75 12.51
N LEU A 29 -7.86 4.45 11.60
CA LEU A 29 -7.56 4.38 10.17
C LEU A 29 -7.26 5.79 9.61
N ASP A 30 -5.98 6.14 9.55
CA ASP A 30 -5.49 7.39 8.93
C ASP A 30 -5.38 7.24 7.40
N GLY A 31 -6.48 6.87 6.73
CA GLY A 31 -6.54 6.76 5.27
C GLY A 31 -5.47 5.86 4.65
N TYR A 32 -5.06 4.81 5.35
CA TYR A 32 -3.98 3.88 4.98
C TYR A 32 -2.56 4.46 4.99
N ARG A 33 -2.30 5.57 5.70
CA ARG A 33 -0.99 6.23 5.71
C ARG A 33 0.10 5.41 6.38
N VAL A 34 -0.24 4.64 7.42
CA VAL A 34 0.68 3.72 8.09
C VAL A 34 1.11 2.61 7.12
N GLU A 35 0.15 1.96 6.46
CA GLU A 35 0.43 0.87 5.53
C GLU A 35 1.14 1.37 4.28
N ALA A 36 0.81 2.58 3.81
CA ALA A 36 1.53 3.23 2.73
C ALA A 36 3.02 3.41 3.09
N ALA A 37 3.34 3.87 4.30
CA ALA A 37 4.72 4.02 4.76
C ALA A 37 5.46 2.67 4.76
N ASP A 38 4.83 1.61 5.27
CA ASP A 38 5.41 0.26 5.34
C ASP A 38 5.64 -0.34 3.95
N ILE A 39 4.68 -0.19 3.04
CA ILE A 39 4.81 -0.61 1.64
C ILE A 39 6.00 0.10 0.99
N ILE A 40 6.08 1.42 1.10
CA ILE A 40 7.16 2.21 0.48
C ILE A 40 8.52 1.81 1.05
N PHE A 41 8.62 1.71 2.38
CA PHE A 41 9.85 1.35 3.06
C PHE A 41 10.31 -0.06 2.68
N GLY A 42 9.42 -1.04 2.74
CA GLY A 42 9.73 -2.42 2.43
C GLY A 42 10.11 -2.64 0.96
N LEU A 43 9.41 -1.99 0.01
CA LEU A 43 9.78 -2.06 -1.40
C LEU A 43 11.13 -1.39 -1.70
N LYS A 44 11.47 -0.30 -0.99
CA LYS A 44 12.79 0.35 -1.12
C LYS A 44 13.93 -0.52 -0.60
N ILE A 45 13.73 -1.21 0.52
CA ILE A 45 14.75 -2.10 1.11
C ILE A 45 14.89 -3.40 0.33
N ARG A 46 13.78 -4.06 0.02
CA ARG A 46 13.79 -5.38 -0.63
C ARG A 46 14.04 -5.27 -2.13
N GLY A 47 13.76 -4.13 -2.74
CA GLY A 47 13.95 -3.90 -4.17
C GLY A 47 13.28 -4.99 -5.02
N ARG A 48 14.05 -5.61 -5.92
CA ARG A 48 13.56 -6.67 -6.81
C ARG A 48 13.46 -8.06 -6.16
N SER A 49 13.87 -8.20 -4.91
CA SER A 49 13.84 -9.48 -4.18
C SER A 49 12.43 -9.87 -3.71
N VAL A 50 11.45 -8.97 -3.86
CA VAL A 50 10.05 -9.25 -3.56
C VAL A 50 9.17 -8.78 -4.72
N ARG A 51 8.11 -9.54 -5.02
CA ARG A 51 7.07 -9.08 -5.94
C ARG A 51 6.21 -8.03 -5.24
N ALA A 52 6.01 -6.87 -5.88
CA ALA A 52 5.33 -5.76 -5.23
C ALA A 52 3.89 -6.11 -4.84
N GLU A 53 3.18 -6.86 -5.68
CA GLU A 53 1.81 -7.30 -5.42
C GLU A 53 1.70 -8.28 -4.26
N GLN A 54 2.73 -9.13 -4.06
CA GLN A 54 2.80 -9.97 -2.87
C GLN A 54 3.04 -9.12 -1.63
N PHE A 55 3.99 -8.19 -1.70
CA PHE A 55 4.34 -7.36 -0.54
C PHE A 55 3.19 -6.46 -0.09
N VAL A 56 2.44 -5.87 -1.04
CA VAL A 56 1.23 -5.08 -0.75
C VAL A 56 0.18 -5.96 -0.07
N ALA A 57 -0.07 -7.18 -0.58
CA ALA A 57 -0.99 -8.12 0.07
C ALA A 57 -0.54 -8.45 1.50
N ASP A 58 0.74 -8.76 1.69
CA ASP A 58 1.30 -9.14 3.00
C ASP A 58 1.13 -8.02 4.03
N VAL A 59 1.42 -6.76 3.68
CA VAL A 59 1.28 -5.62 4.60
C VAL A 59 -0.18 -5.40 4.98
N LEU A 60 -1.08 -5.38 4.00
CA LEU A 60 -2.50 -5.12 4.27
C LEU A 60 -3.16 -6.27 5.03
N ASN A 61 -2.81 -7.52 4.71
CA ASN A 61 -3.29 -8.69 5.44
C ASN A 61 -2.82 -8.66 6.90
N GLN A 62 -1.57 -8.29 7.16
CA GLN A 62 -1.05 -8.17 8.52
C GLN A 62 -1.67 -7.01 9.31
N ALA A 63 -1.86 -5.85 8.67
CA ALA A 63 -2.40 -4.66 9.33
C ALA A 63 -3.88 -4.80 9.69
N PHE A 64 -4.65 -5.52 8.87
CA PHE A 64 -6.10 -5.51 8.92
C PHE A 64 -6.75 -6.89 9.07
N ASP A 65 -5.95 -7.93 9.31
CA ASP A 65 -6.41 -9.33 9.38
C ASP A 65 -7.23 -9.75 8.13
N LEU A 66 -6.75 -9.35 6.94
CA LEU A 66 -7.38 -9.65 5.66
C LEU A 66 -6.81 -10.93 5.04
N SER A 67 -7.48 -11.42 3.99
CA SER A 67 -7.04 -12.55 3.17
C SER A 67 -6.96 -12.18 1.69
N LEU A 68 -6.31 -11.06 1.38
CA LEU A 68 -6.09 -10.59 0.02
C LEU A 68 -5.14 -11.53 -0.73
N ASP A 69 -5.52 -11.89 -1.96
CA ASP A 69 -4.64 -12.61 -2.88
C ASP A 69 -3.69 -11.64 -3.61
N SER A 70 -2.44 -12.08 -3.80
CA SER A 70 -1.43 -11.28 -4.49
C SER A 70 -1.84 -10.88 -5.91
N LYS A 71 -2.63 -11.69 -6.64
CA LYS A 71 -3.04 -11.35 -8.01
C LYS A 71 -4.06 -10.23 -8.02
N SER A 72 -4.96 -10.15 -7.04
CA SER A 72 -5.92 -9.04 -6.94
C SER A 72 -5.23 -7.73 -6.57
N CYS A 73 -4.06 -7.79 -5.92
CA CYS A 73 -3.25 -6.63 -5.58
C CYS A 73 -2.44 -6.07 -6.76
N ASN A 74 -2.31 -6.83 -7.87
CA ASN A 74 -1.44 -6.47 -9.01
C ASN A 74 -1.69 -5.09 -9.62
N PRO A 75 -2.93 -4.67 -9.96
CA PRO A 75 -3.16 -3.33 -10.52
C PRO A 75 -2.74 -2.22 -9.56
N HIS A 76 -3.02 -2.37 -8.27
CA HIS A 76 -2.68 -1.37 -7.24
C HIS A 76 -1.17 -1.32 -6.99
N ALA A 77 -0.51 -2.48 -6.96
CA ALA A 77 0.94 -2.55 -6.82
C ALA A 77 1.68 -1.89 -8.00
N LYS A 78 1.15 -2.00 -9.23
CA LYS A 78 1.69 -1.28 -10.40
C LYS A 78 1.57 0.22 -10.27
N GLU A 79 0.42 0.72 -9.79
CA GLU A 79 0.21 2.15 -9.55
C GLU A 79 1.17 2.69 -8.47
N ILE A 80 1.32 1.95 -7.37
CA ILE A 80 2.29 2.25 -6.29
C ILE A 80 3.72 2.30 -6.83
N LEU A 81 4.13 1.31 -7.61
CA LEU A 81 5.47 1.30 -8.22
C LEU A 81 5.68 2.50 -9.16
N ALA A 82 4.66 2.89 -9.94
CA ALA A 82 4.73 4.06 -10.81
C ALA A 82 4.93 5.36 -10.00
N ILE A 83 4.22 5.52 -8.88
CA ILE A 83 4.41 6.66 -7.95
C ILE A 83 5.84 6.67 -7.42
N LEU A 84 6.38 5.51 -7.04
CA LEU A 84 7.74 5.41 -6.49
C LEU A 84 8.86 5.66 -7.51
N GLN A 85 8.57 5.47 -8.79
CA GLN A 85 9.51 5.69 -9.89
C GLN A 85 9.49 7.14 -10.40
N GLN A 86 8.43 7.91 -10.12
CA GLN A 86 8.42 9.34 -10.39
C GLN A 86 9.48 10.00 -9.50
N LYS A 87 10.57 10.47 -10.13
CA LYS A 87 11.56 11.29 -9.44
C LYS A 87 10.82 12.52 -8.91
N GLY A 88 10.98 12.82 -7.63
CA GLY A 88 10.56 14.11 -7.06
C GLY A 88 11.08 15.20 -7.99
N SER A 89 10.14 15.97 -8.54
CA SER A 89 10.47 17.11 -9.41
C SER A 89 11.23 18.17 -8.63
#